data_AF-A0AAN7TD02-F1
#
_entry.id   AF-A0AAN7TD02-F1
#
_cell.length_a   1.000
_cell.length_b   1.000
_cell.length_c   1.000
_cell.angle_alpha   90.00
_cell.angle_beta   90.00
_cell.angle_gamma   90.00
#
_symmetry.space_group_name_H-M   'P 1'
#
loop_
_entity.id
_entity.type
_entity.pdbx_description
1 polymer ?
#
loop_
_entity_poly.entity_id
_entity_poly.type
_entity_poly.pdbx_seq_one_letter_code
_entity_poly.pdbx_strand_id
1 'polypeptide(L)'
;MCLLYHVLAVLFVSLKLDLPQSYPPFNGKVSKCFTVRKVWGYGWHQLLRRPFEVSGNAIARLLCLKKGSLVSRYFRLYWSFFASTCLHLVGSLNLPYSDGGWNTIVFFMVQPLAITLEDAMIAMGRGIGFRNSALTHAIGFLWTFLWFSWSLRYGADTQFLSEYHLVDNVLVVFSPTTWWFGEV
;
A
#
# COMPACT_ATOMS: atom_id res chain seq x y z
N MET A 1 -12.20 -4.72 -10.34
CA MET A 1 -12.07 -3.38 -9.71
C MET A 1 -11.54 -2.32 -10.67
N CYS A 2 -10.44 -2.56 -11.41
CA CYS A 2 -9.86 -1.57 -12.33
C CYS A 2 -10.78 -1.22 -13.52
N LEU A 3 -11.45 -2.19 -14.16
CA LEU A 3 -12.35 -1.92 -15.30
C LEU A 3 -13.56 -1.06 -14.93
N LEU A 4 -14.25 -1.39 -13.84
CA LEU A 4 -15.40 -0.63 -13.34
C LEU A 4 -15.04 0.84 -13.06
N TYR A 5 -13.87 1.07 -12.47
CA TYR A 5 -13.36 2.42 -12.24
C TYR A 5 -13.25 3.23 -13.55
N HIS A 6 -12.67 2.64 -14.60
CA HIS A 6 -12.54 3.31 -15.90
C HIS A 6 -13.88 3.50 -16.60
N VAL A 7 -14.79 2.52 -16.52
CA VAL A 7 -16.14 2.65 -17.09
C VAL A 7 -16.90 3.80 -16.43
N LEU A 8 -16.91 3.85 -15.09
CA LEU A 8 -17.53 4.95 -14.36
C LEU A 8 -16.84 6.29 -14.67
N ALA A 9 -15.51 6.33 -14.72
CA ALA A 9 -14.77 7.54 -15.08
C ALA A 9 -15.19 8.08 -16.46
N VAL A 10 -15.23 7.21 -17.48
CA VAL A 10 -15.67 7.58 -18.82
C VAL A 10 -17.11 8.08 -18.79
N LEU A 11 -18.02 7.40 -18.09
CA LEU A 11 -19.42 7.81 -17.97
C LEU A 11 -19.57 9.18 -17.31
N PHE A 12 -19.01 9.39 -16.12
CA PHE A 12 -19.14 10.65 -15.37
C PHE A 12 -18.48 11.84 -16.09
N VAL A 13 -17.31 11.62 -16.70
CA VAL A 13 -16.63 12.66 -17.50
C VAL A 13 -17.41 12.98 -18.77
N SER A 14 -17.93 11.96 -19.47
CA SER A 14 -18.73 12.17 -20.70
C SER A 14 -20.04 12.91 -20.41
N LEU A 15 -20.64 12.64 -19.24
CA LEU A 15 -21.82 13.34 -18.74
C LEU A 15 -21.52 14.72 -18.14
N LYS A 16 -20.25 15.17 -18.14
CA LYS A 16 -19.78 16.43 -17.53
C LYS A 16 -20.10 16.58 -16.05
N LEU A 17 -20.27 15.46 -15.34
CA LEU A 17 -20.47 15.43 -13.90
C LEU A 17 -19.14 15.56 -13.14
N ASP A 18 -18.05 15.13 -13.76
CA ASP A 18 -16.70 15.20 -13.21
C ASP A 18 -15.67 15.64 -14.23
N LEU A 19 -14.50 16.02 -13.72
CA LEU A 19 -13.30 16.34 -14.50
C LEU A 19 -12.42 15.09 -14.70
N PRO A 20 -11.74 14.94 -15.85
CA PRO A 20 -10.80 13.83 -16.07
C PRO A 20 -9.74 13.69 -14.97
N GLN A 21 -9.30 14.82 -14.40
CA GLN A 21 -8.29 14.87 -13.35
C GLN A 21 -8.81 14.32 -12.00
N SER A 22 -10.13 14.19 -11.82
CA SER A 22 -10.74 13.53 -10.66
C SER A 22 -10.48 12.02 -10.64
N TYR A 23 -10.05 11.45 -11.77
CA TYR A 23 -9.79 10.03 -11.94
C TYR A 23 -8.30 9.74 -12.17
N PRO A 24 -7.43 9.86 -11.13
CA PRO A 24 -6.01 9.57 -11.26
C PRO A 24 -5.75 8.09 -11.58
N PRO A 25 -4.59 7.75 -12.16
CA PRO A 25 -4.21 6.37 -12.42
C PRO A 25 -4.34 5.50 -11.18
N PHE A 26 -4.95 4.33 -11.34
CA PHE A 26 -5.22 3.41 -10.25
C PHE A 26 -3.93 2.91 -9.57
N ASN A 27 -2.88 2.70 -10.37
CA ASN A 27 -1.55 2.27 -9.95
C ASN A 27 -0.46 3.16 -10.56
N GLY A 28 0.67 3.27 -9.87
CA GLY A 28 1.88 3.93 -10.36
C GLY A 28 2.77 3.00 -11.19
N LYS A 29 3.81 3.57 -11.81
CA LYS A 29 4.84 2.79 -12.52
C LYS A 29 5.69 1.97 -11.54
N VAL A 30 5.79 0.66 -11.75
CA VAL A 30 6.60 -0.27 -10.94
C VAL A 30 8.08 0.14 -10.91
N SER A 31 8.61 0.69 -12.00
CA SER A 31 9.99 1.19 -12.08
C SER A 31 10.34 2.31 -11.07
N LYS A 32 9.34 2.92 -10.42
CA LYS A 32 9.54 3.89 -9.35
C LYS A 32 9.39 3.28 -7.94
N CYS A 33 8.99 2.02 -7.83
CA CYS A 33 8.61 1.36 -6.58
C CYS A 33 9.78 0.65 -5.88
N PHE A 34 10.91 1.34 -5.77
CA PHE A 34 12.13 0.81 -5.13
C PHE A 34 12.22 1.08 -3.63
N THR A 35 11.12 1.50 -3.00
CA THR A 35 11.04 1.61 -1.55
C THR A 35 9.62 1.21 -1.12
N VAL A 36 9.45 0.66 0.09
CA VAL A 36 8.14 0.29 0.64
C VAL A 36 7.21 1.51 0.67
N ARG A 37 7.75 2.68 1.03
CA ARG A 37 7.01 3.96 0.97
C ARG A 37 6.49 4.26 -0.43
N LYS A 38 7.25 3.97 -1.49
CA LYS A 38 6.83 4.24 -2.88
C LYS A 38 5.85 3.22 -3.40
N VAL A 39 5.94 1.96 -2.98
CA VAL A 39 4.90 0.97 -3.28
C VAL A 39 3.56 1.47 -2.77
N TRP A 40 3.43 1.78 -1.48
CA TRP A 40 2.16 2.25 -0.91
C TRP A 40 1.76 3.66 -1.32
N GLY A 41 2.74 4.57 -1.40
CA GLY A 41 2.50 5.99 -1.64
C GLY A 41 2.34 6.39 -3.10
N TYR A 42 2.63 5.50 -4.04
CA TYR A 42 2.59 5.78 -5.47
C TYR A 42 2.18 4.56 -6.32
N GLY A 43 2.74 3.39 -6.04
CA GLY A 43 2.59 2.20 -6.87
C GLY A 43 1.24 1.49 -6.74
N TRP A 44 0.75 1.32 -5.50
CA TRP A 44 -0.31 0.37 -5.15
C TRP A 44 -1.64 1.06 -4.86
N HIS A 45 -2.73 0.65 -5.54
CA HIS A 45 -4.13 0.97 -5.22
C HIS A 45 -4.37 2.39 -4.67
N GLN A 46 -4.23 3.41 -5.53
CA GLN A 46 -4.27 4.81 -5.11
C GLN A 46 -5.68 5.34 -4.78
N LEU A 47 -6.73 4.54 -4.99
CA LEU A 47 -8.13 4.94 -4.76
C LEU A 47 -8.40 5.41 -3.32
N LEU A 48 -7.86 4.68 -2.33
CA LEU A 48 -8.09 4.97 -0.90
C LEU A 48 -7.11 6.00 -0.32
N ARG A 49 -6.11 6.43 -1.09
CA ARG A 49 -5.09 7.38 -0.62
C ARG A 49 -5.73 8.68 -0.12
N ARG A 50 -6.58 9.30 -0.94
CA ARG A 50 -7.19 10.60 -0.62
C ARG A 50 -8.15 10.51 0.59
N PRO A 51 -9.09 9.53 0.67
CA PRO A 51 -9.92 9.35 1.87
C PRO A 51 -9.12 9.18 3.16
N PHE A 52 -8.06 8.36 3.14
CA PHE A 52 -7.21 8.14 4.32
C PHE A 52 -6.38 9.38 4.68
N GLU A 53 -5.90 10.13 3.68
CA GLU A 53 -5.19 11.37 3.92
C GLU A 53 -6.10 12.46 4.52
N VAL A 54 -7.33 12.61 4.00
CA VAL A 54 -8.30 13.58 4.51
C VAL A 54 -8.69 13.26 5.96
N SER A 55 -9.04 12.01 6.25
CA SER A 55 -9.36 11.57 7.62
C SER A 55 -8.17 11.74 8.56
N GLY A 56 -6.97 11.33 8.15
CA GLY A 56 -5.75 11.47 8.96
C GLY A 56 -5.39 12.93 9.25
N ASN A 57 -5.60 13.83 8.29
CA ASN A 57 -5.43 15.27 8.51
C ASN A 57 -6.47 15.82 9.49
N ALA A 58 -7.71 15.34 9.46
CA ALA A 58 -8.74 15.75 10.41
C ALA A 58 -8.38 15.32 11.84
N ILE A 59 -8.02 14.05 12.04
CA ILE A 59 -7.61 13.54 13.35
C ILE A 59 -6.34 14.23 13.86
N ALA A 60 -5.34 14.45 13.00
CA ALA A 60 -4.12 15.17 13.38
C ALA A 60 -4.41 16.59 13.86
N ARG A 61 -5.40 17.28 13.28
CA ARG A 61 -5.85 18.61 13.74
C ARG A 61 -6.58 18.53 15.08
N LEU A 62 -7.43 17.52 15.28
CA LEU A 62 -8.12 17.30 16.55
C LEU A 62 -7.14 17.03 17.71
N LEU A 63 -6.04 16.34 17.43
CA LEU A 63 -4.95 16.10 18.37
C LEU A 63 -3.96 17.28 18.48
N CYS A 64 -4.26 18.42 17.87
CA CYS A 64 -3.41 19.62 17.86
C CYS A 64 -1.96 19.36 17.39
N LEU A 65 -1.75 18.37 16.51
CA LEU A 65 -0.41 18.06 16.01
C LEU A 65 0.10 19.20 15.13
N LYS A 66 1.29 19.72 15.44
CA LYS A 66 1.92 20.80 14.67
C LYS A 66 2.04 20.42 13.20
N LYS A 67 1.36 21.15 12.31
CA LYS A 67 1.43 20.95 10.86
C LYS A 67 2.89 21.03 10.39
N GLY A 68 3.31 20.05 9.58
CA GLY A 68 4.68 19.98 9.06
C GLY A 68 5.71 19.37 10.00
N SER A 69 5.35 19.06 11.25
CA SER A 69 6.24 18.32 12.16
C SER A 69 6.43 16.87 11.71
N LEU A 70 7.56 16.26 12.11
CA LEU A 70 7.81 14.82 11.90
C LEU A 70 6.73 13.97 12.58
N VAL A 71 6.31 14.35 13.78
CA VAL A 71 5.22 13.68 14.52
C VAL A 71 3.94 13.68 13.70
N SER A 72 3.51 14.82 13.16
CA SER A 72 2.33 14.91 12.30
C SER A 72 2.46 14.09 11.01
N ARG A 73 3.66 14.03 10.42
CA ARG A 73 3.94 13.20 9.23
C ARG A 73 3.78 11.71 9.54
N TYR A 74 4.45 11.21 10.57
CA TYR A 74 4.38 9.79 10.92
C TYR A 74 3.02 9.41 11.49
N PHE A 75 2.37 10.27 12.27
CA PHE A 75 0.99 10.03 12.71
C PHE A 75 0.06 9.73 11.52
N ARG A 76 0.09 10.56 10.47
CA ARG A 76 -0.75 10.35 9.27
C ARG A 76 -0.38 9.09 8.49
N LEU A 77 0.90 8.72 8.47
CA LEU A 77 1.36 7.45 7.89
C LEU A 77 0.72 6.28 8.63
N TYR A 78 0.87 6.23 9.95
CA TYR A 78 0.31 5.15 10.78
C TYR A 78 -1.22 5.13 10.73
N TRP A 79 -1.85 6.30 10.75
CA TRP A 79 -3.30 6.43 10.58
C TRP A 79 -3.79 5.83 9.26
N SER A 80 -3.08 6.09 8.15
CA SER A 80 -3.49 5.57 6.84
C SER A 80 -3.47 4.04 6.80
N PHE A 81 -2.46 3.42 7.41
CA PHE A 81 -2.39 1.97 7.54
C PHE A 81 -3.41 1.43 8.53
N PHE A 82 -3.64 2.10 9.66
CA PHE A 82 -4.69 1.73 10.61
C PHE A 82 -6.08 1.76 9.98
N ALA A 83 -6.43 2.83 9.24
CA ALA A 83 -7.69 2.94 8.52
C ALA A 83 -7.84 1.83 7.47
N SER A 84 -6.74 1.50 6.77
CA SER A 84 -6.70 0.35 5.85
C SER A 84 -6.93 -0.97 6.59
N THR A 85 -6.27 -1.18 7.74
CA THR A 85 -6.47 -2.35 8.59
C THR A 85 -7.93 -2.50 8.99
N CYS A 86 -8.59 -1.44 9.46
CA CYS A 86 -10.01 -1.49 9.83
C CYS A 86 -10.89 -1.89 8.64
N LEU A 87 -10.66 -1.29 7.46
CA LEU A 87 -11.42 -1.61 6.25
C LEU A 87 -11.24 -3.09 5.85
N HIS A 88 -10.00 -3.58 5.88
CA HIS A 88 -9.71 -4.96 5.53
C HIS A 88 -10.20 -5.95 6.60
N LEU A 89 -10.11 -5.60 7.88
CA LEU A 89 -10.62 -6.43 8.98
C LEU A 89 -12.13 -6.68 8.86
N VAL A 90 -12.91 -5.65 8.48
CA VAL A 90 -14.33 -5.83 8.18
C VAL A 90 -14.51 -6.86 7.07
N GLY A 91 -13.73 -6.79 5.99
CA GLY A 91 -13.76 -7.81 4.93
C GLY A 91 -13.37 -9.21 5.44
N SER A 92 -12.27 -9.32 6.17
CA SER A 92 -11.72 -10.58 6.68
C SER A 92 -12.65 -11.30 7.64
N LEU A 93 -13.45 -10.59 8.43
CA LEU A 93 -14.43 -11.18 9.35
C LEU A 93 -15.67 -11.75 8.63
N ASN A 94 -15.89 -11.39 7.37
CA ASN A 94 -16.98 -11.93 6.55
C ASN A 94 -16.57 -13.20 5.77
N LEU A 95 -15.32 -13.65 5.92
CA LEU A 95 -14.82 -14.86 5.26
C LEU A 95 -15.08 -16.10 6.13
N PRO A 96 -15.60 -17.21 5.55
CA PRO A 96 -15.62 -18.48 6.25
C PRO A 96 -14.17 -18.89 6.54
N TYR A 97 -13.89 -19.29 7.78
CA TYR A 97 -12.54 -19.64 8.26
C TYR A 97 -11.56 -18.46 8.41
N SER A 98 -12.09 -17.29 8.77
CA SER A 98 -11.28 -16.15 9.21
C SER A 98 -10.41 -16.50 10.43
N ASP A 99 -9.16 -16.03 10.43
CA ASP A 99 -8.23 -16.06 11.56
C ASP A 99 -8.55 -14.99 12.63
N GLY A 100 -9.79 -14.50 12.64
CA GLY A 100 -10.19 -13.32 13.40
C GLY A 100 -9.62 -12.01 12.85
N GLY A 101 -9.01 -12.04 11.66
CA GLY A 101 -8.35 -10.91 11.02
C GLY A 101 -6.97 -10.58 11.60
N TRP A 102 -6.36 -11.48 12.36
CA TRP A 102 -5.04 -11.28 12.95
C TRP A 102 -3.97 -11.03 11.89
N ASN A 103 -3.89 -11.86 10.87
CA ASN A 103 -2.93 -11.73 9.77
C ASN A 103 -3.18 -10.46 8.96
N THR A 104 -4.42 -10.00 8.84
CA THR A 104 -4.74 -8.68 8.26
C THR A 104 -4.14 -7.56 9.10
N ILE A 105 -4.32 -7.60 10.42
CA ILE A 105 -3.73 -6.61 11.34
C ILE A 105 -2.21 -6.61 11.22
N VAL A 106 -1.58 -7.79 11.27
CA VAL A 106 -0.13 -7.93 11.14
C VAL A 106 0.33 -7.36 9.80
N PHE A 107 -0.28 -7.78 8.69
CA PHE A 107 0.12 -7.36 7.35
C PHE A 107 0.15 -5.84 7.19
N PHE A 108 -0.92 -5.14 7.59
CA PHE A 108 -1.01 -3.70 7.39
C PHE A 108 -0.21 -2.90 8.42
N MET A 109 -0.16 -3.33 9.69
CA MET A 109 0.51 -2.56 10.74
C MET A 109 2.04 -2.68 10.73
N VAL A 110 2.62 -3.71 10.10
CA VAL A 110 4.08 -3.78 9.91
C VAL A 110 4.59 -2.83 8.81
N GLN A 111 3.76 -2.42 7.86
CA GLN A 111 4.15 -1.52 6.77
C GLN A 111 4.63 -0.14 7.23
N PRO A 112 3.92 0.61 8.10
CA PRO A 112 4.40 1.90 8.59
C PRO A 112 5.68 1.78 9.42
N LEU A 113 5.91 0.63 10.08
CA LEU A 113 7.17 0.34 10.78
C LEU A 113 8.33 0.21 9.79
N ALA A 114 8.18 -0.59 8.73
CA ALA A 114 9.18 -0.69 7.67
C ALA A 114 9.48 0.65 7.01
N ILE A 115 8.44 1.44 6.72
CA ILE A 115 8.60 2.76 6.11
C ILE A 115 9.38 3.70 7.04
N THR A 116 9.18 3.61 8.36
CA THR A 116 9.89 4.44 9.33
C THR A 116 11.37 4.04 9.42
N LEU A 117 11.65 2.73 9.44
CA LEU A 117 13.01 2.19 9.38
C LEU A 117 13.70 2.59 8.06
N GLU A 118 13.01 2.42 6.94
CA GLU A 118 13.48 2.79 5.60
C GLU A 118 13.81 4.28 5.51
N ASP A 119 12.94 5.16 6.00
CA ASP A 119 13.19 6.61 6.03
C ASP A 119 14.43 6.94 6.88
N ALA A 120 14.63 6.26 8.01
CA ALA A 120 15.81 6.45 8.87
C ALA A 120 17.11 5.97 8.18
N MET A 121 17.09 4.78 7.56
CA MET A 121 18.22 4.24 6.80
C MET A 121 18.60 5.14 5.62
N ILE A 122 17.61 5.65 4.88
CA ILE A 122 17.84 6.60 3.79
C ILE A 122 18.42 7.91 4.31
N ALA A 123 17.94 8.42 5.45
CA ALA A 123 18.47 9.63 6.07
C ALA A 123 19.94 9.45 6.51
N MET A 124 20.27 8.33 7.15
CA MET A 124 21.65 7.99 7.53
C MET A 124 22.56 7.85 6.31
N GLY A 125 22.12 7.11 5.29
CA GLY A 125 22.86 6.93 4.04
C GLY A 125 23.20 8.26 3.37
N ARG A 126 22.26 9.21 3.34
CA ARG A 126 22.51 10.56 2.83
C ARG A 126 23.52 11.32 3.69
N GLY A 127 23.46 11.16 5.02
CA GLY A 127 24.40 11.78 5.95
C GLY A 127 25.85 11.34 5.74
N ILE A 128 26.07 10.08 5.34
CA ILE A 128 27.40 9.51 5.04
C ILE A 128 27.82 9.63 3.56
N GLY A 129 27.03 10.33 2.73
CA GLY A 129 27.41 10.67 1.36
C GLY A 129 26.85 9.76 0.26
N PHE A 130 25.99 8.78 0.57
CA PHE A 130 25.30 8.02 -0.48
C PHE A 130 24.39 8.96 -1.29
N ARG A 131 24.56 8.94 -2.61
CA ARG A 131 23.75 9.70 -3.56
C ARG A 131 22.74 8.81 -4.25
N ASN A 132 21.66 9.44 -4.71
CA ASN A 132 20.71 8.79 -5.58
C ASN A 132 21.43 8.32 -6.86
N SER A 133 21.42 7.00 -7.06
CA SER A 133 22.12 6.28 -8.12
C SER A 133 21.39 5.00 -8.48
N ALA A 134 21.71 4.42 -9.64
CA ALA A 134 21.17 3.12 -10.05
C ALA A 134 21.43 2.02 -9.00
N LEU A 135 22.60 2.03 -8.35
CA LEU A 135 22.92 1.09 -7.27
C LEU A 135 22.00 1.25 -6.06
N THR A 136 21.77 2.49 -5.60
CA THR A 136 20.83 2.72 -4.47
C THR A 136 19.40 2.34 -4.82
N HIS A 137 18.99 2.46 -6.08
CA HIS A 137 17.69 1.98 -6.54
C HIS A 137 17.63 0.45 -6.57
N ALA A 138 18.68 -0.23 -7.05
CA ALA A 138 18.76 -1.69 -7.05
C ALA A 138 18.70 -2.27 -5.62
N ILE A 139 19.45 -1.68 -4.69
CA ILE A 139 19.39 -2.03 -3.26
C ILE A 139 17.97 -1.80 -2.70
N GLY A 140 17.37 -0.64 -3.01
CA GLY A 140 16.00 -0.34 -2.60
C GLY A 140 14.98 -1.33 -3.14
N PHE A 141 15.11 -1.73 -4.41
CA PHE A 141 14.26 -2.76 -5.00
C PHE A 141 14.43 -4.11 -4.31
N LEU A 142 15.66 -4.54 -4.03
CA LEU A 142 15.92 -5.78 -3.30
C LEU A 142 15.29 -5.73 -1.90
N TRP A 143 15.51 -4.65 -1.15
CA TRP A 143 14.89 -4.43 0.15
C TRP A 143 13.36 -4.50 0.08
N THR A 144 12.76 -3.78 -0.87
CA THR A 144 11.32 -3.74 -1.06
C THR A 144 10.77 -5.12 -1.40
N PHE A 145 11.42 -5.83 -2.32
CA PHE A 145 11.06 -7.19 -2.72
C PHE A 145 11.11 -8.15 -1.54
N LEU A 146 12.18 -8.14 -0.75
CA LEU A 146 12.32 -9.01 0.42
C LEU A 146 11.27 -8.68 1.49
N TRP A 147 11.01 -7.39 1.73
CA TRP A 147 10.01 -6.95 2.70
C TRP A 147 8.60 -7.41 2.33
N PHE A 148 8.21 -7.25 1.06
CA PHE A 148 6.91 -7.71 0.59
C PHE A 148 6.83 -9.24 0.51
N SER A 149 7.91 -9.93 0.11
CA SER A 149 7.93 -11.40 0.13
C SER A 149 7.67 -11.95 1.53
N TRP A 150 8.26 -11.32 2.55
CA TRP A 150 8.03 -11.71 3.94
C TRP A 150 6.65 -11.28 4.47
N SER A 151 6.21 -10.05 4.22
CA SER A 151 4.96 -9.55 4.81
C SER A 151 3.71 -10.04 4.08
N LEU A 152 3.76 -10.24 2.76
CA LEU A 152 2.61 -10.70 1.97
C LEU A 152 2.11 -12.06 2.40
N ARG A 153 2.92 -12.92 3.03
CA ARG A 153 2.44 -14.20 3.58
C ARG A 153 1.23 -14.02 4.50
N TYR A 154 1.23 -12.97 5.32
CA TYR A 154 0.12 -12.66 6.21
C TYR A 154 -1.11 -12.17 5.44
N GLY A 155 -0.92 -11.31 4.44
CA GLY A 155 -2.04 -10.85 3.59
C GLY A 155 -2.62 -12.00 2.75
N ALA A 156 -1.76 -12.88 2.26
CA ALA A 156 -2.10 -14.02 1.43
C ALA A 156 -2.87 -15.07 2.22
N ASP A 157 -2.48 -15.36 3.46
CA ASP A 157 -3.21 -16.27 4.32
C ASP A 157 -4.67 -15.80 4.53
N THR A 158 -4.89 -14.50 4.74
CA THR A 158 -6.26 -13.98 4.92
C THR A 158 -7.06 -13.94 3.62
N GLN A 159 -6.44 -13.63 2.47
CA GLN A 159 -7.17 -13.46 1.20
C GLN A 159 -7.30 -14.73 0.36
N PHE A 160 -6.35 -15.67 0.44
CA PHE A 160 -6.29 -16.86 -0.44
C PHE A 160 -6.65 -18.17 0.27
N LEU A 161 -6.35 -18.34 1.56
CA LEU A 161 -6.69 -19.60 2.24
C LEU A 161 -8.17 -19.71 2.63
N SER A 162 -8.92 -18.60 2.62
CA SER A 162 -10.37 -18.63 2.78
C SER A 162 -11.11 -19.10 1.51
N GLU A 163 -10.52 -18.99 0.32
CA GLU A 163 -11.16 -19.40 -0.93
C GLU A 163 -10.80 -20.83 -1.36
N TYR A 164 -9.74 -21.44 -0.80
CA TYR A 164 -9.11 -22.63 -1.38
C TYR A 164 -8.77 -23.75 -0.38
N HIS A 165 -9.79 -24.37 0.22
CA HIS A 165 -9.72 -25.80 0.57
C HIS A 165 -9.82 -26.72 -0.68
N LEU A 166 -9.55 -26.17 -1.86
CA LEU A 166 -9.39 -26.87 -3.12
C LEU A 166 -8.05 -26.43 -3.71
N VAL A 167 -7.32 -27.36 -4.33
CA VAL A 167 -6.05 -27.23 -5.05
C VAL A 167 -4.73 -27.10 -4.25
N ASP A 168 -4.11 -28.27 -4.06
CA ASP A 168 -2.70 -28.54 -3.77
C ASP A 168 -1.66 -27.93 -4.76
N ASN A 169 -1.99 -26.96 -5.62
CA ASN A 169 -1.07 -26.51 -6.68
C ASN A 169 -1.29 -25.08 -7.20
N VAL A 170 -1.43 -24.05 -6.35
CA VAL A 170 -1.58 -22.67 -6.85
C VAL A 170 -0.66 -21.68 -6.13
N LEU A 171 0.56 -21.58 -6.68
CA LEU A 171 1.51 -20.47 -6.53
C LEU A 171 1.07 -19.17 -7.23
N VAL A 172 -0.21 -19.02 -7.60
CA VAL A 172 -0.60 -18.05 -8.64
C VAL A 172 -1.92 -17.35 -8.31
N VAL A 173 -1.89 -16.38 -7.39
CA VAL A 173 -2.78 -15.20 -7.49
C VAL A 173 -2.11 -13.92 -6.97
N PHE A 174 -1.14 -14.00 -6.06
CA PHE A 174 -0.24 -12.89 -5.70
C PHE A 174 1.21 -13.33 -5.79
N SER A 175 1.67 -13.60 -7.01
CA SER A 175 3.10 -13.73 -7.23
C SER A 175 3.68 -12.34 -7.37
N PRO A 176 4.69 -11.95 -6.58
CA PRO A 176 5.52 -10.79 -6.90
C PRO A 176 6.00 -10.84 -8.36
N THR A 177 6.16 -12.04 -8.94
CA THR A 177 6.57 -12.21 -10.33
C THR A 177 5.51 -11.71 -11.34
N THR A 178 4.22 -11.98 -11.16
CA THR A 178 3.19 -11.50 -12.11
C THR A 178 3.02 -9.98 -12.04
N TRP A 179 3.15 -9.40 -10.85
CA TRP A 179 3.12 -7.93 -10.67
C TRP A 179 4.43 -7.23 -11.09
N TRP A 180 5.57 -7.90 -10.97
CA TRP A 180 6.91 -7.35 -11.29
C TRP A 180 7.31 -7.50 -12.75
N PHE A 181 6.89 -8.59 -13.40
CA PHE A 181 7.22 -8.91 -14.79
C PHE A 181 6.13 -8.53 -15.79
N GLY A 182 5.01 -7.98 -15.32
CA GLY A 182 4.03 -7.30 -16.17
C GLY A 182 3.25 -8.24 -17.10
N GLU A 183 2.99 -9.47 -16.66
CA GLU A 183 2.06 -10.34 -17.38
C GLU A 183 0.62 -9.95 -17.00
N VAL A 184 0.00 -9.21 -17.91
CA VAL A 184 -1.45 -9.01 -18.03
C VAL A 184 -1.88 -9.60 -19.36
#